data_AF-A0A6L7ITI7-F1
#
_entry.id   AF-A0A6L7ITI7-F1
#
_cell.length_a   1.000
_cell.length_b   1.000
_cell.length_c   1.000
_cell.angle_alpha   90.00
_cell.angle_beta   90.00
_cell.angle_gamma   90.00
#
_symmetry.space_group_name_H-M   'P 1'
#
loop_
_entity.id
_entity.type
_entity.pdbx_description
1 polymer ?
#
loop_
_entity_poly.entity_id
_entity_poly.type
_entity_poly.pdbx_seq_one_letter_code
_entity_poly.pdbx_strand_id
1 'polypeptide(L)'
;MEEKRNRWGVRAGTVAMAVGFFVWYTCSNWVSALTYDASFSYWWLNKSGAVVLVTVLACAVLWRISVPARVARALDWAFAGVYACSLVVLLGGAGVVRPFSDVCGLLLFAAAQTWMVVRWGSCYARSSTDEVTRALLLAIALVATAKCVTTFLPETATMALMLALPFLSTGMLAVRLRDVGDERPAEQWFSRASLPSFGRIVMAMAVFFFIWSILNMTLKHGTGHYSFGAAATPVYTLLSQAILFAFCAFTCWWVFGRRRRLDITVVWRFTYVLMALALFMLVAFGMAQFIQAFTGAAVVVAKMFLWLGLANVAHHGAFKPFMVFCPGMLLYSLPDWLGRSAASFLGLESLNPAIASFMLVVTVVMVAFFLPSRSPDVQLLLSDLNGDGHRAIGEGDGIDERCRAVGERRGLSPREIEIMQYLCKGRSRPYIAETLYLSENTVRTHSRRIYGKLDVHNKQELLDLVRGE
;
A
#
# COMPACT_ATOMS: atom_id res chain seq x y z
N MET A 1 7.30 -16.58 -30.45
CA MET A 1 5.87 -16.61 -30.09
C MET A 1 5.51 -15.24 -29.57
N GLU A 2 4.83 -14.44 -30.40
CA GLU A 2 4.37 -13.10 -30.04
C GLU A 2 3.34 -13.21 -28.92
N GLU A 3 3.73 -12.73 -27.74
CA GLU A 3 2.83 -12.55 -26.62
C GLU A 3 1.75 -11.54 -27.04
N LYS A 4 0.48 -11.96 -27.04
CA LYS A 4 -0.67 -11.15 -27.47
C LYS A 4 -0.76 -9.86 -26.64
N ARG A 5 -0.11 -8.82 -27.14
CA ARG A 5 -0.25 -7.43 -26.68
C ARG A 5 -1.65 -6.97 -27.08
N ASN A 6 -2.60 -7.10 -26.15
CA ASN A 6 -3.92 -6.49 -26.34
C ASN A 6 -3.73 -4.99 -26.59
N ARG A 7 -4.61 -4.39 -27.42
CA ARG A 7 -4.59 -2.99 -27.92
C ARG A 7 -4.42 -1.90 -26.84
N TRP A 8 -4.45 -2.25 -25.56
CA TRP A 8 -4.33 -1.39 -24.38
C TRP A 8 -3.03 -1.57 -23.55
N GLY A 9 -2.08 -2.42 -23.98
CA GLY A 9 -0.77 -2.54 -23.32
C GLY A 9 -0.79 -3.13 -21.89
N VAL A 10 -1.88 -3.78 -21.49
CA VAL A 10 -1.98 -4.48 -20.19
C VAL A 10 -1.68 -5.96 -20.40
N ARG A 11 -0.63 -6.47 -19.73
CA ARG A 11 -0.26 -7.89 -19.73
C ARG A 11 -1.30 -8.70 -18.94
N ALA A 12 -1.54 -9.95 -19.35
CA ALA A 12 -2.48 -10.85 -18.66
C ALA A 12 -2.13 -10.98 -17.16
N GLY A 13 -0.84 -11.01 -16.83
CA GLY A 13 -0.37 -11.03 -15.44
C GLY A 13 -0.76 -9.80 -14.61
N THR A 14 -0.82 -8.61 -15.21
CA THR A 14 -1.26 -7.39 -14.52
C THR A 14 -2.75 -7.47 -14.14
N VAL A 15 -3.58 -7.99 -15.05
CA VAL A 15 -5.02 -8.21 -14.78
C VAL A 15 -5.22 -9.24 -13.68
N ALA A 16 -4.48 -10.36 -13.73
CA ALA A 16 -4.56 -11.39 -12.71
C ALA A 16 -4.23 -10.83 -11.31
N MET A 17 -3.14 -10.06 -11.19
CA MET A 17 -2.79 -9.38 -9.94
C MET A 17 -3.90 -8.44 -9.48
N ALA A 18 -4.44 -7.62 -10.38
CA ALA A 18 -5.53 -6.70 -10.04
C ALA A 18 -6.75 -7.44 -9.45
N VAL A 19 -7.14 -8.57 -10.04
CA VAL A 19 -8.21 -9.44 -9.51
C VAL A 19 -7.85 -9.98 -8.12
N GLY A 20 -6.61 -10.40 -7.91
CA GLY A 20 -6.14 -10.89 -6.61
C GLY A 20 -6.31 -9.87 -5.47
N PHE A 21 -5.87 -8.62 -5.69
CA PHE A 21 -6.05 -7.55 -4.69
C PHE A 21 -7.52 -7.15 -4.55
N PHE A 22 -8.25 -7.06 -5.67
CA PHE A 22 -9.68 -6.77 -5.68
C PHE A 22 -10.45 -7.76 -4.80
N VAL A 23 -10.25 -9.07 -5.00
CA VAL A 23 -10.93 -10.11 -4.21
C VAL A 23 -10.53 -10.03 -2.74
N TRP A 24 -9.23 -9.86 -2.45
CA TRP A 24 -8.74 -9.71 -1.08
C TRP A 24 -9.42 -8.55 -0.36
N TYR A 25 -9.44 -7.37 -0.99
CA TYR A 25 -10.00 -6.16 -0.40
C TYR A 25 -11.52 -6.28 -0.25
N THR A 26 -12.21 -6.72 -1.29
CA THR A 26 -13.67 -6.83 -1.34
C THR A 26 -14.18 -7.80 -0.29
N CYS A 27 -13.72 -9.05 -0.31
CA CYS A 27 -14.18 -10.05 0.65
C CYS A 27 -13.80 -9.67 2.09
N SER A 28 -12.64 -9.05 2.31
CA SER A 28 -12.26 -8.57 3.64
C SER A 28 -13.17 -7.46 4.17
N ASN A 29 -13.61 -6.53 3.35
CA ASN A 29 -14.53 -5.51 3.80
C ASN A 29 -15.95 -6.05 3.97
N TRP A 30 -16.31 -7.06 3.20
CA TRP A 30 -17.61 -7.71 3.33
C TRP A 30 -17.72 -8.53 4.61
N VAL A 31 -16.74 -9.37 4.95
CA VAL A 31 -16.72 -10.06 6.25
C VAL A 31 -16.72 -9.08 7.42
N SER A 32 -15.99 -7.97 7.29
CA SER A 32 -16.01 -6.93 8.31
C SER A 32 -17.38 -6.24 8.44
N ALA A 33 -18.20 -6.25 7.38
CA ALA A 33 -19.57 -5.76 7.39
C ALA A 33 -20.48 -6.73 8.15
N LEU A 34 -20.36 -8.02 7.83
CA LEU A 34 -21.15 -9.09 8.45
C LEU A 34 -20.96 -9.17 9.96
N THR A 35 -19.73 -8.96 10.43
CA THR A 35 -19.40 -9.01 11.86
C THR A 35 -19.36 -7.63 12.51
N TYR A 36 -19.87 -6.59 11.85
CA TYR A 36 -19.78 -5.22 12.35
C TYR A 36 -20.61 -5.05 13.63
N ASP A 37 -21.85 -5.51 13.62
CA ASP A 37 -22.75 -5.44 14.77
C ASP A 37 -22.26 -6.29 15.96
N ALA A 38 -21.71 -7.46 15.66
CA ALA A 38 -21.10 -8.34 16.65
C ALA A 38 -19.90 -7.65 17.35
N SER A 39 -19.19 -6.77 16.65
CA SER A 39 -18.04 -6.03 17.21
C SER A 39 -18.46 -5.01 18.28
N PHE A 40 -19.70 -4.53 18.26
CA PHE A 40 -20.26 -3.67 19.32
C PHE A 40 -20.71 -4.48 20.54
N SER A 41 -21.24 -5.69 20.31
CA SER A 41 -21.68 -6.58 21.38
C SER A 41 -20.51 -7.26 22.10
N TYR A 42 -19.44 -7.54 21.36
CA TYR A 42 -18.27 -8.27 21.84
C TYR A 42 -17.00 -7.53 21.37
N TRP A 43 -16.43 -6.70 22.24
CA TRP A 43 -15.29 -5.83 21.93
C TRP A 43 -14.07 -6.56 21.32
N TRP A 44 -13.86 -7.83 21.67
CA TRP A 44 -12.75 -8.66 21.18
C TRP A 44 -13.07 -9.39 19.87
N LEU A 45 -14.36 -9.57 19.53
CA LEU A 45 -14.81 -10.35 18.39
C LEU A 45 -14.91 -9.46 17.15
N ASN A 46 -13.84 -9.43 16.36
CA ASN A 46 -13.86 -8.78 15.06
C ASN A 46 -12.92 -9.47 14.07
N LYS A 47 -13.18 -9.22 12.79
CA LYS A 47 -12.39 -9.76 11.67
C LYS A 47 -10.90 -9.51 11.83
N SER A 48 -10.51 -8.30 12.25
CA SER A 48 -9.10 -7.91 12.32
C SER A 48 -8.34 -8.66 13.41
N GLY A 49 -8.97 -8.93 14.57
CA GLY A 49 -8.40 -9.79 15.62
C GLY A 49 -8.18 -11.22 15.15
N ALA A 50 -9.17 -11.83 14.48
CA ALA A 50 -9.00 -13.18 13.91
C ALA A 50 -7.86 -13.25 12.88
N VAL A 51 -7.77 -12.24 12.00
CA VAL A 51 -6.66 -12.10 11.04
C VAL A 51 -5.31 -12.00 11.75
N VAL A 52 -5.20 -11.19 12.81
CA VAL A 52 -3.96 -11.06 13.59
C VAL A 52 -3.54 -12.39 14.18
N LEU A 53 -4.45 -13.07 14.89
CA LEU A 53 -4.16 -14.36 15.54
C LEU A 53 -3.67 -15.41 14.53
N VAL A 54 -4.41 -15.59 13.43
CA VAL A 54 -4.07 -16.60 12.43
C VAL A 54 -2.81 -16.22 11.65
N THR A 55 -2.59 -14.93 11.35
CA THR A 55 -1.38 -14.49 10.63
C THR A 55 -0.13 -14.69 11.49
N VAL A 56 -0.19 -14.43 12.80
CA VAL A 56 0.94 -14.70 13.72
C VAL A 56 1.27 -16.19 13.75
N LEU A 57 0.26 -17.06 13.85
CA LEU A 57 0.45 -18.52 13.81
C LEU A 57 1.02 -18.97 12.47
N ALA A 58 0.50 -18.44 11.35
CA ALA A 58 0.99 -18.74 10.02
C ALA A 58 2.45 -18.30 9.84
N CYS A 59 2.85 -17.13 10.35
CA CYS A 59 4.24 -16.70 10.36
C CYS A 59 5.14 -17.71 11.10
N ALA A 60 4.73 -18.15 12.30
CA ALA A 60 5.51 -19.11 13.09
C ALA A 60 5.72 -20.45 12.38
N VAL A 61 4.71 -20.92 11.63
CA VAL A 61 4.76 -22.19 10.88
C VAL A 61 5.52 -22.05 9.56
N LEU A 62 5.13 -21.08 8.72
CA LEU A 62 5.69 -20.89 7.37
C LEU A 62 7.14 -20.41 7.39
N TRP A 63 7.61 -19.84 8.50
CA TRP A 63 9.04 -19.56 8.67
C TRP A 63 9.89 -20.82 8.81
N ARG A 64 9.32 -21.91 9.34
CA ARG A 64 10.03 -23.16 9.61
C ARG A 64 9.84 -24.19 8.50
N ILE A 65 8.69 -24.17 7.83
CA ILE A 65 8.28 -25.20 6.87
C ILE A 65 8.22 -24.59 5.46
N SER A 66 8.97 -25.18 4.54
CA SER A 66 8.83 -24.87 3.11
C SER A 66 7.75 -25.75 2.48
N VAL A 67 6.79 -25.13 1.79
CA VAL A 67 5.69 -25.85 1.14
C VAL A 67 6.05 -26.14 -0.33
N PRO A 68 6.12 -27.41 -0.76
CA PRO A 68 6.39 -27.75 -2.15
C PRO A 68 5.34 -27.18 -3.11
N ALA A 69 5.75 -26.78 -4.32
CA ALA A 69 4.86 -26.13 -5.30
C ALA A 69 3.61 -26.96 -5.67
N ARG A 70 3.71 -28.30 -5.69
CA ARG A 70 2.55 -29.19 -5.93
C ARG A 70 1.54 -29.11 -4.78
N VAL A 71 2.02 -29.18 -3.55
CA VAL A 71 1.19 -29.07 -2.34
C VAL A 71 0.56 -27.69 -2.25
N ALA A 72 1.33 -26.63 -2.53
CA ALA A 72 0.83 -25.27 -2.54
C ALA A 72 -0.35 -25.08 -3.52
N ARG A 73 -0.30 -25.68 -4.72
CA ARG A 73 -1.41 -25.62 -5.69
C ARG A 73 -2.67 -26.35 -5.21
N ALA A 74 -2.52 -27.48 -4.53
CA ALA A 74 -3.67 -28.17 -3.93
C ALA A 74 -4.27 -27.35 -2.79
N LEU A 75 -3.42 -26.76 -1.95
CA LEU A 75 -3.83 -25.85 -0.88
C LEU A 75 -4.53 -24.60 -1.42
N ASP A 76 -4.11 -24.05 -2.57
CA ASP A 76 -4.76 -22.87 -3.19
C ASP A 76 -6.27 -23.10 -3.43
N TRP A 77 -6.65 -24.29 -3.90
CA TRP A 77 -8.06 -24.67 -4.10
C TRP A 77 -8.76 -25.05 -2.79
N ALA A 78 -8.08 -25.75 -1.89
CA ALA A 78 -8.62 -26.09 -0.58
C ALA A 78 -8.97 -24.82 0.22
N PHE A 79 -8.07 -23.83 0.24
CA PHE A 79 -8.29 -22.56 0.92
C PHE A 79 -9.35 -21.69 0.23
N ALA A 80 -9.56 -21.80 -1.08
CA ALA A 80 -10.72 -21.18 -1.74
C ALA A 80 -12.04 -21.75 -1.22
N GLY A 81 -12.11 -23.08 -1.03
CA GLY A 81 -13.24 -23.76 -0.40
C GLY A 81 -13.43 -23.36 1.06
N VAL A 82 -12.35 -23.28 1.85
CA VAL A 82 -12.38 -22.78 3.25
C VAL A 82 -12.91 -21.34 3.29
N TYR A 83 -12.50 -20.50 2.33
CA TYR A 83 -12.98 -19.13 2.22
C TYR A 83 -14.50 -19.09 1.98
N ALA A 84 -15.01 -19.85 1.00
CA ALA A 84 -16.44 -19.92 0.73
C ALA A 84 -17.22 -20.48 1.93
N CYS A 85 -16.70 -21.53 2.57
CA CYS A 85 -17.29 -22.11 3.77
C CYS A 85 -17.37 -21.08 4.92
N SER A 86 -16.31 -20.28 5.12
CA SER A 86 -16.30 -19.23 6.14
C SER A 86 -17.43 -18.22 5.95
N LEU A 87 -17.73 -17.84 4.70
CA LEU A 87 -18.82 -16.93 4.36
C LEU A 87 -20.18 -17.56 4.67
N VAL A 88 -20.37 -18.84 4.34
CA VAL A 88 -21.62 -19.56 4.66
C VAL A 88 -21.84 -19.66 6.18
N VAL A 89 -20.79 -19.98 6.95
CA VAL A 89 -20.86 -20.06 8.42
C VAL A 89 -21.23 -18.72 9.04
N LEU A 90 -20.63 -17.62 8.56
CA LEU A 90 -20.93 -16.27 9.04
C LEU A 90 -22.35 -15.81 8.71
N LEU A 91 -22.93 -16.32 7.62
CA LEU A 91 -24.30 -16.01 7.22
C LEU A 91 -25.36 -16.88 7.91
N GLY A 92 -25.00 -18.10 8.31
CA GLY A 92 -25.94 -19.10 8.85
C GLY A 92 -26.18 -19.05 10.35
N GLY A 93 -25.46 -18.21 11.11
CA GLY A 93 -25.57 -18.14 12.57
C GLY A 93 -26.88 -17.49 13.05
N ALA A 94 -27.72 -18.25 13.78
CA ALA A 94 -28.95 -17.73 14.40
C ALA A 94 -29.03 -18.06 15.90
N GLY A 95 -29.66 -17.17 16.67
CA GLY A 95 -29.92 -17.36 18.10
C GLY A 95 -28.66 -17.45 18.97
N VAL A 96 -28.68 -18.29 19.99
CA VAL A 96 -27.61 -18.44 21.02
C VAL A 96 -26.29 -18.96 20.43
N VAL A 97 -26.33 -19.61 19.26
CA VAL A 97 -25.14 -20.20 18.60
C VAL A 97 -24.34 -19.14 17.82
N ARG A 98 -24.92 -17.96 17.57
CA ARG A 98 -24.34 -16.89 16.75
C ARG A 98 -22.89 -16.48 17.12
N PRO A 99 -22.52 -16.24 18.39
CA PRO A 99 -21.13 -15.87 18.71
C PRO A 99 -20.13 -17.01 18.41
N PHE A 100 -20.54 -18.27 18.59
CA PHE A 100 -19.67 -19.42 18.28
C PHE A 100 -19.49 -19.60 16.77
N SER A 101 -20.56 -19.46 15.99
CA SER A 101 -20.46 -19.49 14.53
C SER A 101 -19.63 -18.33 14.00
N ASP A 102 -19.77 -17.13 14.59
CA ASP A 102 -19.00 -15.95 14.19
C ASP A 102 -17.50 -16.14 14.43
N VAL A 103 -17.11 -16.66 15.61
CA VAL A 103 -15.71 -17.00 15.91
C VAL A 103 -15.16 -18.02 14.91
N CYS A 104 -15.88 -19.12 14.68
CA CYS A 104 -15.44 -20.19 13.77
C CYS A 104 -15.31 -19.66 12.33
N GLY A 105 -16.32 -18.94 11.85
CA GLY A 105 -16.32 -18.31 10.54
C GLY A 105 -15.18 -17.32 10.36
N LEU A 106 -14.91 -16.47 11.36
CA LEU A 106 -13.81 -15.50 11.33
C LEU A 106 -12.44 -16.18 11.32
N LEU A 107 -12.24 -17.27 12.06
CA LEU A 107 -10.97 -18.01 12.06
C LEU A 107 -10.71 -18.70 10.71
N LEU A 108 -11.74 -19.34 10.12
CA LEU A 108 -11.64 -19.95 8.80
C LEU A 108 -11.35 -18.90 7.72
N PHE A 109 -12.06 -17.77 7.78
CA PHE A 109 -11.82 -16.62 6.91
C PHE A 109 -10.39 -16.11 7.04
N ALA A 110 -9.91 -15.92 8.27
CA ALA A 110 -8.56 -15.43 8.54
C ALA A 110 -7.48 -16.37 8.00
N ALA A 111 -7.67 -17.69 8.11
CA ALA A 111 -6.76 -18.68 7.53
C ALA A 111 -6.71 -18.59 6.00
N ALA A 112 -7.87 -18.55 5.34
CA ALA A 112 -7.94 -18.43 3.90
C ALA A 112 -7.42 -17.08 3.39
N GLN A 113 -7.70 -15.98 4.09
CA GLN A 113 -7.20 -14.66 3.75
C GLN A 113 -5.67 -14.57 3.88
N THR A 114 -5.11 -15.14 4.95
CA THR A 114 -3.65 -15.18 5.18
C THR A 114 -2.95 -15.99 4.08
N TRP A 115 -3.49 -17.17 3.75
CA TRP A 115 -2.97 -17.98 2.65
C TRP A 115 -2.97 -17.21 1.33
N MET A 116 -4.07 -16.53 1.02
CA MET A 116 -4.19 -15.73 -0.20
C MET A 116 -3.14 -14.61 -0.27
N VAL A 117 -2.86 -13.93 0.85
CA VAL A 117 -1.81 -12.90 0.94
C VAL A 117 -0.41 -13.49 0.70
N VAL A 118 -0.10 -14.66 1.26
CA VAL A 118 1.18 -15.35 1.04
C VAL A 118 1.42 -15.64 -0.45
N ARG A 119 0.39 -16.15 -1.12
CA ARG A 119 0.47 -16.59 -2.51
C ARG A 119 0.54 -15.41 -3.47
N TRP A 120 -0.38 -14.45 -3.35
CA TRP A 120 -0.34 -13.25 -4.17
C TRP A 120 0.89 -12.39 -3.87
N GLY A 121 1.31 -12.27 -2.61
CA GLY A 121 2.50 -11.52 -2.22
C GLY A 121 3.75 -11.99 -2.96
N SER A 122 3.87 -13.30 -3.20
CA SER A 122 4.95 -13.88 -4.00
C SER A 122 4.88 -13.51 -5.49
N CYS A 123 3.68 -13.30 -6.05
CA CYS A 123 3.51 -12.81 -7.43
C CYS A 123 3.84 -11.31 -7.55
N TYR A 124 3.43 -10.51 -6.57
CA TYR A 124 3.72 -9.08 -6.55
C TYR A 124 5.20 -8.79 -6.32
N ALA A 125 5.86 -9.54 -5.44
CA ALA A 125 7.30 -9.42 -5.19
C ALA A 125 8.17 -9.75 -6.41
N ARG A 126 7.63 -10.48 -7.40
CA ARG A 126 8.33 -10.83 -8.65
C ARG A 126 8.00 -9.90 -9.81
N SER A 127 7.14 -8.91 -9.60
CA SER A 127 6.68 -8.00 -10.65
C SER A 127 7.27 -6.61 -10.43
N SER A 128 7.56 -5.90 -11.53
CA SER A 128 8.12 -4.55 -11.45
C SER A 128 7.15 -3.56 -10.79
N THR A 129 7.67 -2.50 -10.15
CA THR A 129 6.88 -1.46 -9.49
C THR A 129 5.82 -0.86 -10.42
N ASP A 130 6.12 -0.68 -11.70
CA ASP A 130 5.17 -0.16 -12.70
C ASP A 130 4.02 -1.12 -12.98
N GLU A 131 4.31 -2.42 -13.06
CA GLU A 131 3.29 -3.46 -13.26
C GLU A 131 2.40 -3.62 -12.03
N VAL A 132 3.01 -3.64 -10.84
CA VAL A 132 2.27 -3.69 -9.56
C VAL A 132 1.36 -2.47 -9.44
N THR A 133 1.86 -1.28 -9.78
CA THR A 133 1.04 -0.07 -9.71
C THR A 133 -0.15 -0.12 -10.66
N ARG A 134 0.05 -0.54 -11.91
CA ARG A 134 -1.07 -0.71 -12.87
C ARG A 134 -2.10 -1.71 -12.35
N ALA A 135 -1.64 -2.82 -11.77
CA ALA A 135 -2.51 -3.82 -11.18
C ALA A 135 -3.33 -3.24 -10.02
N LEU A 136 -2.70 -2.49 -9.10
CA LEU A 136 -3.39 -1.90 -7.95
C LEU A 136 -4.38 -0.80 -8.36
N LEU A 137 -4.06 0.05 -9.33
CA LEU A 137 -4.99 1.05 -9.87
C LEU A 137 -6.21 0.39 -10.52
N LEU A 138 -5.98 -0.66 -11.33
CA LEU A 138 -7.06 -1.45 -11.90
C LEU A 138 -7.90 -2.11 -10.80
N ALA A 139 -7.26 -2.62 -9.74
CA ALA A 139 -7.96 -3.23 -8.61
C ALA A 139 -8.84 -2.21 -7.87
N ILE A 140 -8.39 -0.96 -7.67
CA ILE A 140 -9.23 0.09 -7.07
C ILE A 140 -10.45 0.38 -7.94
N ALA A 141 -10.27 0.48 -9.27
CA ALA A 141 -11.40 0.67 -10.19
C ALA A 141 -12.39 -0.51 -10.12
N LEU A 142 -11.88 -1.75 -10.02
CA LEU A 142 -12.72 -2.94 -9.83
C LEU A 142 -13.45 -2.93 -8.48
N VAL A 143 -12.79 -2.55 -7.39
CA VAL A 143 -13.41 -2.39 -6.06
C VAL A 143 -14.52 -1.35 -6.12
N ALA A 144 -14.26 -0.18 -6.72
CA ALA A 144 -15.24 0.89 -6.84
C ALA A 144 -16.45 0.46 -7.67
N THR A 145 -16.20 -0.22 -8.79
CA THR A 145 -17.26 -0.77 -9.65
C THR A 145 -18.09 -1.81 -8.91
N ALA A 146 -17.44 -2.75 -8.22
CA ALA A 146 -18.13 -3.80 -7.47
C ALA A 146 -19.01 -3.21 -6.37
N LYS A 147 -18.51 -2.21 -5.62
CA LYS A 147 -19.30 -1.50 -4.61
C LYS A 147 -20.53 -0.83 -5.22
N CYS A 148 -20.38 -0.08 -6.33
CA CYS A 148 -21.51 0.52 -7.04
C CYS A 148 -22.55 -0.53 -7.47
N VAL A 149 -22.11 -1.65 -8.05
CA VAL A 149 -22.98 -2.74 -8.50
C VAL A 149 -23.73 -3.34 -7.31
N THR A 150 -23.02 -3.70 -6.23
CA THR A 150 -23.62 -4.30 -5.03
C THR A 150 -24.61 -3.38 -4.32
N THR A 151 -24.48 -2.06 -4.45
CA THR A 151 -25.45 -1.10 -3.88
C THR A 151 -26.86 -1.28 -4.47
N PHE A 152 -26.96 -1.76 -5.71
CA PHE A 152 -28.24 -1.95 -6.41
C PHE A 152 -28.64 -3.42 -6.57
N LEU A 153 -27.76 -4.37 -6.23
CA LEU A 153 -28.06 -5.79 -6.32
C LEU A 153 -28.90 -6.27 -5.13
N PRO A 154 -29.85 -7.21 -5.34
CA PRO A 154 -30.47 -7.94 -4.26
C PRO A 154 -29.42 -8.65 -3.38
N GLU A 155 -29.74 -8.83 -2.10
CA GLU A 155 -28.84 -9.44 -1.12
C GLU A 155 -28.37 -10.84 -1.55
N THR A 156 -29.28 -11.67 -2.07
CA THR A 156 -28.98 -13.01 -2.57
C THR A 156 -27.99 -13.01 -3.73
N ALA A 157 -28.09 -12.03 -4.63
CA ALA A 157 -27.18 -11.87 -5.76
C ALA A 157 -25.79 -11.41 -5.28
N THR A 158 -25.75 -10.49 -4.31
CA THR A 158 -24.49 -10.06 -3.67
C THR A 158 -23.81 -11.23 -2.95
N MET A 159 -24.57 -12.08 -2.25
CA MET A 159 -24.03 -13.28 -1.61
C MET A 159 -23.42 -14.25 -2.62
N ALA A 160 -24.14 -14.56 -3.69
CA ALA A 160 -23.66 -15.45 -4.74
C ALA A 160 -22.38 -14.93 -5.41
N LEU A 161 -22.34 -13.62 -5.72
CA LEU A 161 -21.16 -12.97 -6.28
C LEU A 161 -19.93 -13.20 -5.40
N MET A 162 -20.08 -12.93 -4.11
CA MET A 162 -18.96 -12.98 -3.19
C MET A 162 -18.50 -14.39 -2.83
N LEU A 163 -19.40 -15.39 -2.87
CA LEU A 163 -19.02 -16.81 -2.79
C LEU A 163 -18.19 -17.26 -4.00
N ALA A 164 -18.38 -16.64 -5.17
CA ALA A 164 -17.61 -16.94 -6.37
C ALA A 164 -16.22 -16.27 -6.39
N LEU A 165 -16.04 -15.13 -5.71
CA LEU A 165 -14.80 -14.35 -5.75
C LEU A 165 -13.53 -15.11 -5.32
N PRO A 166 -13.53 -15.93 -4.25
CA PRO A 166 -12.35 -16.72 -3.87
C PRO A 166 -11.89 -17.67 -4.98
N PHE A 167 -12.83 -18.33 -5.68
CA PHE A 167 -12.51 -19.22 -6.80
C PHE A 167 -11.98 -18.45 -8.01
N LEU A 168 -12.54 -17.27 -8.28
CA LEU A 168 -12.01 -16.37 -9.32
C LEU A 168 -10.56 -15.96 -9.02
N SER A 169 -10.26 -15.60 -7.77
CA SER A 169 -8.90 -15.26 -7.32
C SER A 169 -7.94 -16.44 -7.51
N THR A 170 -8.32 -17.64 -7.07
CA THR A 170 -7.48 -18.84 -7.24
C THR A 170 -7.29 -19.22 -8.70
N GLY A 171 -8.32 -19.08 -9.54
CA GLY A 171 -8.22 -19.28 -10.99
C GLY A 171 -7.22 -18.31 -11.64
N MET A 172 -7.30 -17.02 -11.30
CA MET A 172 -6.37 -16.00 -11.81
C MET A 172 -4.94 -16.19 -11.28
N LEU A 173 -4.80 -16.65 -10.04
CA LEU A 173 -3.50 -17.04 -9.47
C LEU A 173 -2.89 -18.20 -10.29
N ALA A 174 -3.69 -19.22 -10.62
CA ALA A 174 -3.23 -20.35 -11.42
C ALA A 174 -2.78 -19.93 -12.83
N VAL A 175 -3.45 -18.94 -13.44
CA VAL A 175 -3.00 -18.32 -14.71
C VAL A 175 -1.67 -17.61 -14.53
N ARG A 176 -1.54 -16.71 -13.53
CA ARG A 176 -0.30 -15.96 -13.28
C ARG A 176 0.90 -16.87 -12.99
N LEU A 177 0.69 -17.98 -12.28
CA LEU A 177 1.74 -18.94 -11.97
C LEU A 177 2.19 -19.78 -13.19
N ARG A 178 1.47 -19.73 -14.32
CA ARG A 178 1.92 -20.36 -15.58
C ARG A 178 2.83 -19.44 -16.40
N ASP A 179 2.68 -18.12 -16.27
CA ASP A 179 3.44 -17.09 -17.00
C ASP A 179 4.86 -16.85 -16.43
N VAL A 180 5.60 -17.90 -16.09
CA VAL A 180 6.93 -17.84 -15.41
C VAL A 180 8.05 -17.25 -16.29
N GLY A 181 7.77 -16.89 -17.54
CA GLY A 181 8.76 -16.55 -18.55
C GLY A 181 9.43 -15.17 -18.45
N ASP A 182 8.96 -14.26 -17.60
CA ASP A 182 9.38 -12.83 -17.64
C ASP A 182 9.89 -12.32 -16.28
N GLU A 183 10.53 -13.20 -15.50
CA GLU A 183 11.10 -12.86 -14.18
C GLU A 183 12.47 -12.20 -14.36
N ARG A 184 12.54 -10.86 -14.25
CA ARG A 184 13.82 -10.15 -14.16
C ARG A 184 14.40 -10.35 -12.76
N PRO A 185 15.65 -10.81 -12.59
CA PRO A 185 16.29 -10.80 -11.29
C PRO A 185 16.40 -9.36 -10.80
N ALA A 186 15.79 -9.08 -9.66
CA ALA A 186 15.84 -7.76 -9.03
C ALA A 186 17.20 -7.56 -8.36
N GLU A 187 17.84 -6.41 -8.62
CA GLU A 187 19.01 -6.00 -7.85
C GLU A 187 18.61 -5.77 -6.38
N GLN A 188 19.33 -6.41 -5.47
CA GLN A 188 19.08 -6.32 -4.03
C GLN A 188 19.73 -5.05 -3.47
N TRP A 189 18.91 -4.04 -3.16
CA TRP A 189 19.41 -2.79 -2.55
C TRP A 189 18.78 -2.48 -1.19
N PHE A 190 17.71 -3.18 -0.79
CA PHE A 190 17.11 -2.98 0.52
C PHE A 190 17.94 -3.68 1.61
N SER A 191 18.85 -2.92 2.24
CA SER A 191 19.74 -3.39 3.30
C SER A 191 19.18 -3.14 4.70
N ARG A 192 19.74 -3.79 5.74
CA ARG A 192 19.32 -3.58 7.14
C ARG A 192 19.43 -2.12 7.62
N ALA A 193 20.23 -1.28 6.96
CA ALA A 193 20.36 0.14 7.28
C ALA A 193 19.05 0.94 7.01
N SER A 194 18.17 0.43 6.15
CA SER A 194 16.89 1.07 5.81
C SER A 194 15.75 0.80 6.80
N LEU A 195 15.93 -0.14 7.73
CA LEU A 195 14.92 -0.58 8.71
C LEU A 195 14.36 0.56 9.59
N PRO A 196 15.17 1.50 10.14
CA PRO A 196 14.66 2.56 11.01
C PRO A 196 13.74 3.54 10.27
N SER A 197 14.08 3.85 9.03
CA SER A 197 13.33 4.78 8.18
C SER A 197 12.04 4.13 7.66
N PHE A 198 12.07 2.84 7.31
CA PHE A 198 10.87 2.05 7.07
C PHE A 198 9.98 1.99 8.33
N GLY A 199 10.58 1.83 9.52
CA GLY A 199 9.89 1.83 10.82
C GLY A 199 9.07 3.10 11.09
N ARG A 200 9.53 4.28 10.62
CA ARG A 200 8.77 5.54 10.72
C ARG A 200 7.49 5.51 9.87
N ILE A 201 7.58 5.03 8.63
CA ILE A 201 6.42 4.88 7.73
C ILE A 201 5.43 3.86 8.30
N VAL A 202 5.96 2.76 8.82
CA VAL A 202 5.22 1.70 9.48
C VAL A 202 4.42 2.26 10.67
N MET A 203 5.07 3.04 11.54
CA MET A 203 4.41 3.68 12.68
C MET A 203 3.31 4.67 12.23
N ALA A 204 3.59 5.51 11.24
CA ALA A 204 2.61 6.44 10.69
C ALA A 204 1.36 5.72 10.18
N MET A 205 1.56 4.61 9.46
CA MET A 205 0.49 3.77 8.93
C MET A 205 -0.31 3.09 10.05
N ALA A 206 0.37 2.61 11.10
CA ALA A 206 -0.27 1.99 12.24
C ALA A 206 -1.18 2.99 12.98
N VAL A 207 -0.68 4.19 13.24
CA VAL A 207 -1.47 5.28 13.86
C VAL A 207 -2.66 5.66 12.98
N PHE A 208 -2.46 5.79 11.66
CA PHE A 208 -3.54 6.08 10.73
C PHE A 208 -4.66 5.04 10.81
N PHE A 209 -4.33 3.73 10.75
CA PHE A 209 -5.35 2.68 10.82
C PHE A 209 -6.01 2.58 12.19
N PHE A 210 -5.27 2.84 13.27
CA PHE A 210 -5.83 2.90 14.63
C PHE A 210 -6.88 4.01 14.76
N ILE A 211 -6.54 5.25 14.39
CA ILE A 211 -7.47 6.38 14.51
C ILE A 211 -8.64 6.22 13.54
N TRP A 212 -8.36 5.79 12.30
CA TRP A 212 -9.41 5.46 11.34
C TRP A 212 -10.41 4.47 11.92
N SER A 213 -9.92 3.43 12.58
CA SER A 213 -10.76 2.39 13.15
C SER A 213 -11.65 2.90 14.27
N ILE A 214 -11.13 3.76 15.15
CA ILE A 214 -11.93 4.41 16.20
C ILE A 214 -13.00 5.29 15.56
N LEU A 215 -12.62 6.14 14.61
CA LEU A 215 -13.54 7.02 13.89
C LEU A 215 -14.66 6.22 13.20
N ASN A 216 -14.32 5.11 12.55
CA ASN A 216 -15.27 4.24 11.88
C ASN A 216 -16.30 3.67 12.88
N MET A 217 -15.86 3.23 14.06
CA MET A 217 -16.75 2.74 15.12
C MET A 217 -17.64 3.84 15.72
N THR A 218 -17.08 5.02 16.01
CA THR A 218 -17.83 6.15 16.57
C THR A 218 -18.92 6.67 15.64
N LEU A 219 -18.66 6.70 14.33
CA LEU A 219 -19.61 7.27 13.39
C LEU A 219 -20.81 6.37 13.11
N LYS A 220 -20.84 5.10 13.57
CA LYS A 220 -21.94 4.10 13.50
C LYS A 220 -22.64 3.84 12.15
N HIS A 221 -22.41 4.65 11.13
CA HIS A 221 -22.99 4.47 9.81
C HIS A 221 -22.07 3.54 9.01
N GLY A 222 -22.56 2.43 8.48
CA GLY A 222 -21.74 1.43 7.81
C GLY A 222 -21.29 1.80 6.39
N THR A 223 -21.11 3.08 6.03
CA THR A 223 -20.95 3.46 4.60
C THR A 223 -19.61 3.04 3.97
N GLY A 224 -18.63 2.59 4.77
CA GLY A 224 -17.39 1.97 4.29
C GLY A 224 -17.52 0.46 3.97
N HIS A 225 -18.56 -0.17 4.50
CA HIS A 225 -18.89 -1.58 4.35
C HIS A 225 -19.91 -1.78 3.22
N TYR A 226 -20.00 -2.99 2.67
CA TYR A 226 -21.11 -3.35 1.78
C TYR A 226 -22.39 -3.17 2.60
N SER A 227 -23.20 -2.16 2.28
CA SER A 227 -24.39 -1.82 3.07
C SER A 227 -25.42 -2.93 2.91
N PHE A 228 -25.77 -3.59 4.02
CA PHE A 228 -26.97 -4.41 4.09
C PHE A 228 -28.16 -3.50 4.35
N GLY A 229 -29.12 -3.47 3.41
CA GLY A 229 -30.36 -2.71 3.56
C GLY A 229 -30.17 -1.19 3.64
N ALA A 230 -31.30 -0.49 3.74
CA ALA A 230 -31.50 0.95 3.55
C ALA A 230 -30.75 1.90 4.52
N ALA A 231 -29.74 1.44 5.26
CA ALA A 231 -29.06 2.21 6.31
C ALA A 231 -27.94 3.14 5.81
N ALA A 232 -27.30 2.84 4.66
CA ALA A 232 -26.48 3.81 3.94
C ALA A 232 -27.30 4.33 2.77
N THR A 233 -27.63 5.63 2.73
CA THR A 233 -28.23 6.18 1.52
C THR A 233 -27.26 5.95 0.36
N PRO A 234 -27.72 5.35 -0.76
CA PRO A 234 -26.87 5.00 -1.90
C PRO A 234 -25.96 6.14 -2.34
N VAL A 235 -26.44 7.38 -2.22
CA VAL A 235 -25.72 8.62 -2.53
C VAL A 235 -24.31 8.69 -1.93
N TYR A 236 -24.10 8.41 -0.64
CA TYR A 236 -22.77 8.55 -0.03
C TYR A 236 -21.82 7.41 -0.40
N THR A 237 -22.36 6.20 -0.58
CA THR A 237 -21.57 5.06 -1.07
C THR A 237 -21.06 5.33 -2.48
N LEU A 238 -21.92 5.89 -3.34
CA LEU A 238 -21.60 6.31 -4.71
C LEU A 238 -20.63 7.49 -4.73
N LEU A 239 -20.78 8.47 -3.82
CA LEU A 239 -19.84 9.58 -3.68
C LEU A 239 -18.42 9.07 -3.37
N SER A 240 -18.29 8.12 -2.43
CA SER A 240 -16.99 7.49 -2.12
C SER A 240 -16.38 6.81 -3.35
N GLN A 241 -17.20 6.11 -4.16
CA GLN A 241 -16.72 5.46 -5.38
C GLN A 241 -16.34 6.48 -6.46
N ALA A 242 -17.09 7.58 -6.60
CA ALA A 242 -16.77 8.67 -7.53
C ALA A 242 -15.40 9.30 -7.20
N ILE A 243 -15.10 9.50 -5.91
CA ILE A 243 -13.77 9.96 -5.45
C ILE A 243 -12.67 8.98 -5.88
N LEU A 244 -12.89 7.66 -5.75
CA LEU A 244 -11.93 6.64 -6.15
C LEU A 244 -11.73 6.58 -7.68
N PHE A 245 -12.78 6.72 -8.47
CA PHE A 245 -12.67 6.82 -9.93
C PHE A 245 -11.89 8.08 -10.34
N ALA A 246 -12.19 9.22 -9.73
CA ALA A 246 -11.45 10.46 -9.96
C ALA A 246 -9.97 10.31 -9.59
N PHE A 247 -9.67 9.67 -8.46
CA PHE A 247 -8.30 9.34 -8.04
C PHE A 247 -7.59 8.45 -9.06
N CYS A 248 -8.24 7.37 -9.52
CA CYS A 248 -7.66 6.48 -10.52
C CYS A 248 -7.41 7.20 -11.85
N ALA A 249 -8.37 8.01 -12.31
CA ALA A 249 -8.25 8.78 -13.55
C ALA A 249 -7.12 9.82 -13.45
N PHE A 250 -7.06 10.58 -12.36
CA PHE A 250 -6.00 11.55 -12.09
C PHE A 250 -4.63 10.86 -12.05
N THR A 251 -4.52 9.75 -11.33
CA THR A 251 -3.27 9.00 -11.22
C THR A 251 -2.85 8.42 -12.57
N CYS A 252 -3.77 7.84 -13.34
CA CYS A 252 -3.47 7.34 -14.69
C CYS A 252 -3.02 8.47 -15.62
N TRP A 253 -3.70 9.61 -15.59
CA TRP A 253 -3.33 10.79 -16.37
C TRP A 253 -1.95 11.33 -15.98
N TRP A 254 -1.66 11.43 -14.68
CA TRP A 254 -0.38 11.93 -14.19
C TRP A 254 0.78 11.01 -14.58
N VAL A 255 0.60 9.71 -14.46
CA VAL A 255 1.66 8.71 -14.65
C VAL A 255 1.88 8.41 -16.12
N PHE A 256 0.81 8.06 -16.82
CA PHE A 256 0.89 7.61 -18.21
C PHE A 256 0.76 8.79 -19.18
N GLY A 257 -0.09 9.77 -18.88
CA GLY A 257 -0.31 10.94 -19.72
C GLY A 257 0.86 11.93 -19.72
N ARG A 258 1.48 12.18 -18.56
CA ARG A 258 2.68 13.05 -18.45
C ARG A 258 4.01 12.31 -18.46
N ARG A 259 4.01 10.99 -18.64
CA ARG A 259 5.20 10.10 -18.54
C ARG A 259 6.04 10.36 -17.28
N ARG A 260 5.40 10.72 -16.17
CA ARG A 260 6.08 10.91 -14.88
C ARG A 260 6.00 9.62 -14.08
N ARG A 261 7.07 9.27 -13.39
CA ARG A 261 7.04 8.16 -12.41
C ARG A 261 6.10 8.54 -11.27
N LEU A 262 5.52 7.53 -10.63
CA LEU A 262 4.77 7.74 -9.40
C LEU A 262 5.71 8.10 -8.29
N ASP A 263 5.77 9.39 -7.97
CA ASP A 263 6.32 9.81 -6.70
C ASP A 263 5.30 9.42 -5.61
N ILE A 264 5.69 8.45 -4.78
CA ILE A 264 4.93 7.99 -3.62
C ILE A 264 4.44 9.20 -2.80
N THR A 265 5.26 10.25 -2.70
CA THR A 265 4.94 11.50 -1.98
C THR A 265 3.70 12.21 -2.53
N VAL A 266 3.51 12.26 -3.85
CA VAL A 266 2.38 12.95 -4.51
C VAL A 266 1.06 12.26 -4.17
N VAL A 267 1.07 10.93 -4.17
CA VAL A 267 -0.13 10.15 -3.90
C VAL A 267 -0.48 10.21 -2.40
N TRP A 268 0.51 10.35 -1.50
CA TRP A 268 0.27 10.60 -0.07
C TRP A 268 -0.38 11.97 0.15
N ARG A 269 0.07 12.99 -0.59
CA ARG A 269 -0.56 14.32 -0.58
C ARG A 269 -2.04 14.26 -0.94
N PHE A 270 -2.40 13.41 -1.88
CA PHE A 270 -3.81 13.18 -2.22
C PHE A 270 -4.62 12.64 -1.04
N THR A 271 -4.07 11.68 -0.29
CA THR A 271 -4.74 11.12 0.91
C THR A 271 -4.95 12.18 1.99
N TYR A 272 -4.02 13.13 2.16
CA TYR A 272 -4.26 14.28 3.05
C TYR A 272 -5.37 15.18 2.59
N VAL A 273 -5.40 15.52 1.30
CA VAL A 273 -6.42 16.41 0.77
C VAL A 273 -7.79 15.78 1.00
N LEU A 274 -7.93 14.47 0.80
CA LEU A 274 -9.16 13.75 1.14
C LEU A 274 -9.50 13.82 2.63
N MET A 275 -8.52 13.64 3.52
CA MET A 275 -8.76 13.69 4.97
C MET A 275 -9.09 15.10 5.48
N ALA A 276 -8.41 16.13 4.94
CA ALA A 276 -8.67 17.53 5.23
C ALA A 276 -10.04 17.97 4.70
N LEU A 277 -10.44 17.49 3.52
CA LEU A 277 -11.80 17.67 3.00
C LEU A 277 -12.82 16.96 3.90
N ALA A 278 -12.54 15.77 4.41
CA ALA A 278 -13.41 15.08 5.36
C ALA A 278 -13.62 15.92 6.64
N LEU A 279 -12.54 16.52 7.18
CA LEU A 279 -12.59 17.44 8.32
C LEU A 279 -13.45 18.65 8.02
N PHE A 280 -13.17 19.32 6.91
CA PHE A 280 -13.91 20.49 6.49
C PHE A 280 -15.40 20.16 6.36
N MET A 281 -15.74 19.02 5.75
CA MET A 281 -17.13 18.60 5.57
C MET A 281 -17.83 18.32 6.91
N LEU A 282 -17.14 17.71 7.87
CA LEU A 282 -17.67 17.51 9.22
C LEU A 282 -17.96 18.85 9.91
N VAL A 283 -16.98 19.77 9.92
CA VAL A 283 -17.09 21.04 10.65
C VAL A 283 -18.07 21.99 9.98
N ALA A 284 -18.07 22.07 8.66
CA ALA A 284 -18.89 23.02 7.90
C ALA A 284 -20.36 22.57 7.78
N PHE A 285 -20.61 21.26 7.63
CA PHE A 285 -21.96 20.76 7.34
C PHE A 285 -22.55 19.86 8.44
N GLY A 286 -21.75 19.39 9.40
CA GLY A 286 -22.23 18.52 10.49
C GLY A 286 -22.68 17.12 10.04
N MET A 287 -22.45 16.76 8.78
CA MET A 287 -22.99 15.53 8.18
C MET A 287 -21.98 14.38 8.28
N ALA A 288 -22.16 13.51 9.28
CA ALA A 288 -21.29 12.36 9.55
C ALA A 288 -21.09 11.42 8.34
N GLN A 289 -22.08 11.32 7.46
CA GLN A 289 -22.07 10.45 6.27
C GLN A 289 -21.06 10.91 5.21
N PHE A 290 -20.80 12.21 5.07
CA PHE A 290 -19.78 12.71 4.15
C PHE A 290 -18.38 12.28 4.59
N ILE A 291 -18.09 12.37 5.89
CA ILE A 291 -16.79 11.98 6.46
C ILE A 291 -16.45 10.57 6.03
N GLN A 292 -17.40 9.65 6.18
CA GLN A 292 -17.20 8.26 5.84
C GLN A 292 -16.94 8.02 4.35
N ALA A 293 -17.55 8.82 3.46
CA ALA A 293 -17.27 8.72 2.03
C ALA A 293 -15.80 9.08 1.71
N PHE A 294 -15.30 10.19 2.26
CA PHE A 294 -13.91 10.63 2.07
C PHE A 294 -12.90 9.71 2.74
N THR A 295 -13.16 9.36 3.99
CA THR A 295 -12.26 8.52 4.79
C THR A 295 -12.26 7.07 4.32
N GLY A 296 -13.39 6.54 3.86
CA GLY A 296 -13.47 5.24 3.19
C GLY A 296 -12.61 5.21 1.92
N ALA A 297 -12.66 6.27 1.10
CA ALA A 297 -11.78 6.41 -0.06
C ALA A 297 -10.30 6.50 0.34
N ALA A 298 -9.98 7.30 1.36
CA ALA A 298 -8.62 7.44 1.88
C ALA A 298 -8.03 6.08 2.34
N VAL A 299 -8.84 5.22 2.95
CA VAL A 299 -8.41 3.89 3.43
C VAL A 299 -8.12 2.92 2.28
N VAL A 300 -8.89 2.98 1.19
CA VAL A 300 -8.60 2.17 -0.02
C VAL A 300 -7.23 2.57 -0.58
N VAL A 301 -7.00 3.87 -0.71
CA VAL A 301 -5.73 4.42 -1.19
C VAL A 301 -4.58 4.06 -0.25
N ALA A 302 -4.75 4.22 1.07
CA ALA A 302 -3.75 3.83 2.07
C ALA A 302 -3.39 2.33 2.01
N LYS A 303 -4.39 1.44 1.84
CA LYS A 303 -4.13 0.00 1.68
C LYS A 303 -3.41 -0.33 0.37
N MET A 304 -3.71 0.36 -0.73
CA MET A 304 -2.94 0.24 -1.98
C MET A 304 -1.47 0.58 -1.73
N PHE A 305 -1.19 1.66 -1.02
CA PHE A 305 0.18 2.06 -0.72
C PHE A 305 0.93 1.08 0.15
N LEU A 306 0.28 0.59 1.20
CA LEU A 306 0.84 -0.45 2.02
C LEU A 306 1.22 -1.64 1.13
N TRP A 307 0.32 -2.08 0.24
CA TRP A 307 0.58 -3.16 -0.69
C TRP A 307 1.72 -2.88 -1.67
N LEU A 308 1.78 -1.68 -2.25
CA LEU A 308 2.86 -1.26 -3.14
C LEU A 308 4.21 -1.20 -2.42
N GLY A 309 4.24 -0.65 -1.20
CA GLY A 309 5.42 -0.59 -0.36
C GLY A 309 5.93 -1.97 0.02
N LEU A 310 5.04 -2.88 0.44
CA LEU A 310 5.39 -4.27 0.73
C LEU A 310 5.90 -5.00 -0.51
N ALA A 311 5.27 -4.80 -1.67
CA ALA A 311 5.74 -5.37 -2.93
C ALA A 311 7.14 -4.86 -3.28
N ASN A 312 7.41 -3.57 -3.12
CA ASN A 312 8.70 -2.97 -3.44
C ASN A 312 9.81 -3.45 -2.50
N VAL A 313 9.52 -3.54 -1.19
CA VAL A 313 10.43 -4.11 -0.19
C VAL A 313 10.69 -5.60 -0.43
N ALA A 314 9.66 -6.35 -0.81
CA ALA A 314 9.81 -7.77 -1.13
C ALA A 314 10.54 -8.02 -2.45
N HIS A 315 10.39 -7.13 -3.44
CA HIS A 315 11.05 -7.20 -4.74
C HIS A 315 12.55 -6.89 -4.63
N HIS A 316 12.93 -5.91 -3.81
CA HIS A 316 14.32 -5.43 -3.71
C HIS A 316 15.04 -5.83 -2.41
N GLY A 317 14.38 -6.56 -1.53
CA GLY A 317 14.94 -7.06 -0.28
C GLY A 317 15.38 -8.51 -0.35
N ALA A 318 16.32 -8.88 0.51
CA ALA A 318 16.82 -10.26 0.62
C ALA A 318 15.86 -11.22 1.34
N PHE A 319 14.66 -10.77 1.70
CA PHE A 319 13.68 -11.56 2.46
C PHE A 319 12.74 -12.32 1.53
N LYS A 320 12.33 -13.53 1.95
CA LYS A 320 11.29 -14.27 1.21
C LYS A 320 9.99 -13.45 1.21
N PRO A 321 9.21 -13.42 0.11
CA PRO A 321 8.04 -12.54 -0.01
C PRO A 321 7.04 -12.62 1.16
N PHE A 322 6.75 -13.82 1.65
CA PHE A 322 5.82 -14.00 2.77
C PHE A 322 6.33 -13.39 4.09
N MET A 323 7.64 -13.27 4.29
CA MET A 323 8.23 -12.63 5.47
C MET A 323 8.05 -11.11 5.47
N VAL A 324 7.69 -10.53 4.32
CA VAL A 324 7.36 -9.11 4.19
C VAL A 324 5.84 -8.94 4.24
N PHE A 325 5.10 -9.72 3.46
CA PHE A 325 3.65 -9.59 3.34
C PHE A 325 2.86 -9.96 4.59
N CYS A 326 3.23 -11.02 5.32
CA CYS A 326 2.50 -11.40 6.53
C CYS A 326 2.67 -10.38 7.67
N PRO A 327 3.91 -9.94 8.03
CA PRO A 327 4.07 -8.81 8.96
C PRO A 327 3.45 -7.51 8.45
N GLY A 328 3.48 -7.27 7.13
CA GLY A 328 2.79 -6.15 6.50
C GLY A 328 1.26 -6.20 6.67
N MET A 329 0.67 -7.40 6.72
CA MET A 329 -0.75 -7.58 7.02
C MET A 329 -1.06 -7.27 8.49
N LEU A 330 -0.18 -7.67 9.41
CA LEU A 330 -0.28 -7.34 10.84
C LEU A 330 -0.20 -5.82 11.07
N LEU A 331 0.58 -5.11 10.26
CA LEU A 331 0.79 -3.68 10.40
C LEU A 331 -0.49 -2.84 10.31
N TYR A 332 -1.46 -3.25 9.50
CA TYR A 332 -2.77 -2.58 9.47
C TYR A 332 -3.81 -3.31 10.32
N SER A 333 -3.74 -4.64 10.44
CA SER A 333 -4.78 -5.43 11.11
C SER A 333 -4.72 -5.30 12.62
N LEU A 334 -3.53 -5.21 13.22
CA LEU A 334 -3.37 -5.05 14.66
C LEU A 334 -3.86 -3.66 15.14
N PRO A 335 -3.47 -2.54 14.50
CA PRO A 335 -4.00 -1.23 14.89
C PRO A 335 -5.50 -1.09 14.62
N ASP A 336 -6.03 -1.65 13.52
CA ASP A 336 -7.48 -1.68 13.30
C ASP A 336 -8.18 -2.50 14.40
N TRP A 337 -7.65 -3.67 14.78
CA TRP A 337 -8.20 -4.46 15.88
C TRP A 337 -8.24 -3.68 17.19
N LEU A 338 -7.09 -3.12 17.61
CA LEU A 338 -6.99 -2.34 18.84
C LEU A 338 -7.91 -1.12 18.81
N GLY A 339 -8.04 -0.43 17.67
CA GLY A 339 -8.92 0.73 17.53
C GLY A 339 -10.39 0.35 17.68
N ARG A 340 -10.86 -0.73 17.02
CA ARG A 340 -12.26 -1.21 17.15
C ARG A 340 -12.55 -1.64 18.57
N SER A 341 -11.66 -2.43 19.14
CA SER A 341 -11.79 -2.95 20.50
C SER A 341 -11.79 -1.83 21.54
N ALA A 342 -10.89 -0.84 21.41
CA ALA A 342 -10.89 0.32 22.30
C ALA A 342 -12.18 1.15 22.18
N ALA A 343 -12.66 1.38 20.95
CA ALA A 343 -13.88 2.14 20.72
C ALA A 343 -15.13 1.46 21.33
N SER A 344 -15.27 0.14 21.14
CA SER A 344 -16.37 -0.62 21.74
C SER A 344 -16.23 -0.73 23.27
N PHE A 345 -15.04 -1.07 23.78
CA PHE A 345 -14.81 -1.24 25.22
C PHE A 345 -15.02 0.05 26.02
N LEU A 346 -14.58 1.19 25.48
CA LEU A 346 -14.76 2.51 26.12
C LEU A 346 -16.13 3.13 25.84
N GLY A 347 -17.00 2.47 25.06
CA GLY A 347 -18.31 3.00 24.70
C GLY A 347 -18.23 4.30 23.89
N LEU A 348 -17.22 4.46 23.03
CA LEU A 348 -17.00 5.65 22.18
C LEU A 348 -18.02 5.77 21.03
N GLU A 349 -19.07 4.98 21.11
CA GLU A 349 -20.16 4.77 20.16
C GLU A 349 -21.20 5.89 20.12
N SER A 350 -21.23 6.72 21.17
CA SER A 350 -22.18 7.82 21.36
C SER A 350 -21.49 9.17 21.54
N LEU A 351 -20.20 9.26 21.19
CA LEU A 351 -19.45 10.49 21.40
C LEU A 351 -19.97 11.64 20.54
N ASN A 352 -19.91 12.83 21.13
CA ASN A 352 -20.21 14.09 20.49
C ASN A 352 -19.38 14.25 19.18
N PRO A 353 -19.96 14.73 18.07
CA PRO A 353 -19.24 15.04 16.83
C PRO A 353 -17.95 15.84 17.01
N ALA A 354 -17.83 16.64 18.08
CA ALA A 354 -16.60 17.33 18.46
C ALA A 354 -15.39 16.40 18.69
N ILE A 355 -15.58 15.20 19.24
CA ILE A 355 -14.51 14.24 19.47
C ILE A 355 -14.08 13.56 18.17
N ALA A 356 -15.04 13.28 17.26
CA ALA A 356 -14.73 12.83 15.92
C ALA A 356 -13.90 13.87 15.15
N SER A 357 -14.24 15.16 15.26
CA SER A 357 -13.44 16.26 14.71
C SER A 357 -12.03 16.29 15.31
N PHE A 358 -11.90 16.17 16.64
CA PHE A 358 -10.60 16.14 17.31
C PHE A 358 -9.74 14.96 16.85
N MET A 359 -10.28 13.74 16.80
CA MET A 359 -9.57 12.55 16.32
C MET A 359 -9.13 12.69 14.86
N LEU A 360 -9.98 13.30 14.03
CA LEU A 360 -9.68 13.54 12.64
C LEU A 360 -8.60 14.62 12.47
N VAL A 361 -8.58 15.67 13.30
CA VAL A 361 -7.48 16.65 13.37
C VAL A 361 -6.20 15.98 13.80
N VAL A 362 -6.23 15.16 14.86
CA VAL A 362 -5.07 14.38 15.32
C VAL A 362 -4.56 13.48 14.21
N THR A 363 -5.45 12.86 13.42
CA THR A 363 -5.05 12.05 12.26
C THR A 363 -4.34 12.89 11.21
N VAL A 364 -4.91 14.04 10.83
CA VAL A 364 -4.30 14.92 9.83
C VAL A 364 -2.97 15.45 10.30
N VAL A 365 -2.87 15.90 11.55
CA VAL A 365 -1.63 16.38 12.16
C VAL A 365 -0.60 15.25 12.26
N MET A 366 -0.97 14.08 12.79
CA MET A 366 -0.08 12.93 12.89
C MET A 366 0.45 12.51 11.52
N VAL A 367 -0.43 12.31 10.55
CA VAL A 367 0.03 11.94 9.21
C VAL A 367 0.88 13.08 8.65
N ALA A 368 0.55 14.37 8.84
CA ALA A 368 1.35 15.50 8.35
C ALA A 368 2.76 15.60 8.97
N PHE A 369 2.89 15.27 10.26
CA PHE A 369 4.15 15.30 11.00
C PHE A 369 5.01 14.04 10.78
N PHE A 370 4.38 12.87 10.67
CA PHE A 370 5.08 11.59 10.50
C PHE A 370 5.38 11.22 9.05
N LEU A 371 4.79 11.92 8.07
CA LEU A 371 5.12 11.68 6.67
C LEU A 371 6.46 12.32 6.30
N PRO A 372 7.22 11.71 5.39
CA PRO A 372 8.66 11.88 5.36
C PRO A 372 9.16 13.12 4.61
N SER A 373 8.31 14.14 4.42
CA SER A 373 8.74 15.41 3.80
C SER A 373 9.80 16.17 4.61
N ARG A 374 10.11 15.73 5.85
CA ARG A 374 11.07 16.40 6.74
C ARG A 374 12.34 15.58 7.04
N SER A 375 12.40 14.28 6.74
CA SER A 375 13.56 13.44 7.08
C SER A 375 14.35 13.02 5.84
N PRO A 376 15.63 13.44 5.72
CA PRO A 376 16.50 13.11 4.58
C PRO A 376 16.54 11.61 4.25
N ASP A 377 16.65 10.75 5.27
CA ASP A 377 16.79 9.28 5.12
C ASP A 377 15.59 8.63 4.41
N VAL A 378 14.40 9.19 4.59
CA VAL A 378 13.19 8.64 3.99
C VAL A 378 12.96 9.23 2.61
N GLN A 379 13.37 10.47 2.34
CA GLN A 379 13.47 10.96 0.96
C GLN A 379 14.47 10.13 0.16
N LEU A 380 15.56 9.69 0.79
CA LEU A 380 16.53 8.79 0.18
C LEU A 380 15.89 7.44 -0.14
N LEU A 381 15.21 6.80 0.82
CA LEU A 381 14.47 5.57 0.57
C LEU A 381 13.37 5.75 -0.49
N LEU A 382 12.60 6.82 -0.46
CA LEU A 382 11.57 7.08 -1.47
C LEU A 382 12.19 7.35 -2.84
N SER A 383 13.34 8.03 -2.91
CA SER A 383 14.09 8.22 -4.17
C SER A 383 14.70 6.91 -4.69
N ASP A 384 15.11 6.02 -3.80
CA ASP A 384 15.58 4.68 -4.15
C ASP A 384 14.40 3.77 -4.57
N LEU A 385 13.26 3.85 -3.88
CA LEU A 385 11.98 3.20 -4.22
C LEU A 385 11.40 3.72 -5.55
N ASN A 386 11.59 5.00 -5.87
CA ASN A 386 11.22 5.64 -7.15
C ASN A 386 12.23 5.33 -8.27
N GLY A 387 13.32 4.62 -7.95
CA GLY A 387 14.38 4.25 -8.90
C GLY A 387 15.18 5.45 -9.43
N ASP A 388 15.19 6.57 -8.69
CA ASP A 388 15.99 7.74 -9.01
C ASP A 388 17.44 7.55 -8.54
N GLY A 389 17.67 6.75 -7.48
CA GLY A 389 19.00 6.42 -6.98
C GLY A 389 19.79 5.40 -7.82
N HIS A 390 19.11 4.55 -8.61
CA HIS A 390 19.73 3.41 -9.32
C HIS A 390 19.91 3.61 -10.83
N ARG A 391 19.55 4.78 -11.39
CA ARG A 391 20.17 5.20 -12.67
C ARG A 391 21.70 5.36 -12.53
N ALA A 392 22.23 5.36 -11.30
CA ALA A 392 23.65 5.50 -11.02
C ALA A 392 24.44 4.18 -10.83
N ILE A 393 23.89 2.97 -11.05
CA ILE A 393 24.67 1.71 -10.88
C ILE A 393 24.98 1.00 -12.20
N GLY A 394 24.19 1.21 -13.26
CA GLY A 394 24.58 0.83 -14.63
C GLY A 394 25.31 1.96 -15.39
N GLU A 395 25.00 3.21 -15.06
CA GLU A 395 25.65 4.42 -15.61
C GLU A 395 26.77 4.93 -14.67
N GLY A 396 26.87 4.38 -13.46
CA GLY A 396 27.77 4.82 -12.37
C GLY A 396 29.25 4.63 -12.66
N ASP A 397 29.63 3.45 -13.17
CA ASP A 397 31.02 3.19 -13.56
C ASP A 397 31.44 4.10 -14.72
N GLY A 398 30.52 4.39 -15.65
CA GLY A 398 30.77 5.31 -16.76
C GLY A 398 30.84 6.78 -16.32
N ILE A 399 29.97 7.21 -15.41
CA ILE A 399 29.96 8.58 -14.88
C ILE A 399 31.16 8.80 -13.97
N ASP A 400 31.55 7.83 -13.13
CA ASP A 400 32.70 7.98 -12.25
C ASP A 400 34.00 8.13 -13.02
N GLU A 401 34.17 7.34 -14.09
CA GLU A 401 35.32 7.42 -14.98
C GLU A 401 35.34 8.72 -15.78
N ARG A 402 34.19 9.17 -16.30
CA ARG A 402 34.07 10.47 -16.99
C ARG A 402 34.32 11.65 -16.04
N CYS A 403 33.77 11.59 -14.82
CA CYS A 403 34.03 12.57 -13.77
C CYS A 403 35.52 12.61 -13.43
N ARG A 404 36.17 11.46 -13.31
CA ARG A 404 37.61 11.39 -13.07
C ARG A 404 38.40 11.99 -14.22
N ALA A 405 38.09 11.64 -15.46
CA ALA A 405 38.76 12.16 -16.66
C ALA A 405 38.60 13.69 -16.81
N VAL A 406 37.38 14.22 -16.63
CA VAL A 406 37.11 15.66 -16.64
C VAL A 406 37.82 16.34 -15.46
N GLY A 407 37.77 15.70 -14.29
CA GLY A 407 38.40 16.12 -13.05
C GLY A 407 39.90 16.35 -13.18
N GLU A 408 40.60 15.32 -13.65
CA GLU A 408 42.04 15.32 -13.85
C GLU A 408 42.45 16.33 -14.93
N ARG A 409 41.70 16.44 -16.04
CA ARG A 409 41.96 17.44 -17.10
C ARG A 409 41.80 18.89 -16.65
N ARG A 410 40.92 19.14 -15.67
CA ARG A 410 40.58 20.49 -15.19
C ARG A 410 41.21 20.82 -13.83
N GLY A 411 42.12 19.99 -13.31
CA GLY A 411 42.86 20.28 -12.08
C GLY A 411 42.01 20.23 -10.80
N LEU A 412 40.99 19.37 -10.77
CA LEU A 412 40.23 19.09 -9.56
C LEU A 412 41.03 18.18 -8.63
N SER A 413 40.97 18.45 -7.32
CA SER A 413 41.59 17.58 -6.31
C SER A 413 40.82 16.26 -6.19
N PRO A 414 41.45 15.18 -5.69
CA PRO A 414 40.77 13.88 -5.53
C PRO A 414 39.45 13.98 -4.75
N ARG A 415 39.42 14.83 -3.72
CA ARG A 415 38.22 15.08 -2.91
C ARG A 415 37.15 15.86 -3.65
N GLU A 416 37.53 16.79 -4.53
CA GLU A 416 36.58 17.51 -5.38
C GLU A 416 36.01 16.59 -6.46
N ILE A 417 36.80 15.66 -7.00
CA ILE A 417 36.33 14.64 -7.96
C ILE A 417 35.31 13.73 -7.29
N GLU A 418 35.58 13.25 -6.07
CA GLU A 418 34.65 12.42 -5.31
C GLU A 418 33.32 13.15 -5.05
N ILE A 419 33.37 14.42 -4.62
CA ILE A 419 32.16 15.24 -4.44
C ILE A 419 31.43 15.46 -5.77
N MET A 420 32.15 15.70 -6.86
CA MET A 420 31.59 15.88 -8.21
C MET A 420 30.88 14.60 -8.69
N GLN A 421 31.43 13.42 -8.44
CA GLN A 421 30.80 12.14 -8.76
C GLN A 421 29.43 12.02 -8.07
N TYR A 422 29.34 12.33 -6.78
CA TYR A 422 28.04 12.33 -6.09
C TYR A 422 27.06 13.39 -6.64
N LEU A 423 27.55 14.57 -7.01
CA LEU A 423 26.73 15.61 -7.64
C LEU A 423 26.18 15.13 -9.00
N CYS A 424 27.03 14.52 -9.83
CA CYS A 424 26.65 13.98 -11.14
C CYS A 424 25.73 12.75 -11.03
N LYS A 425 25.85 11.98 -9.95
CA LYS A 425 24.90 10.91 -9.60
C LYS A 425 23.58 11.43 -9.03
N GLY A 426 23.35 12.74 -9.05
CA GLY A 426 22.09 13.33 -8.65
C GLY A 426 21.92 13.52 -7.14
N ARG A 427 22.90 13.14 -6.30
CA ARG A 427 22.75 13.16 -4.84
C ARG A 427 22.64 14.58 -4.27
N SER A 428 21.95 14.70 -3.13
CA SER A 428 21.71 15.97 -2.45
C SER A 428 22.89 16.36 -1.57
N ARG A 429 23.05 17.66 -1.26
CA ARG A 429 24.15 18.13 -0.39
C ARG A 429 24.14 17.51 1.01
N PRO A 430 22.97 17.32 1.68
CA PRO A 430 22.91 16.60 2.95
C PRO A 430 23.41 15.16 2.84
N TYR A 431 23.03 14.45 1.77
CA TYR A 431 23.49 13.08 1.53
C TYR A 431 25.00 12.99 1.38
N ILE A 432 25.59 13.90 0.59
CA ILE A 432 27.04 13.95 0.38
C ILE A 432 27.77 14.26 1.69
N ALA A 433 27.21 15.17 2.50
CA ALA A 433 27.76 15.53 3.79
C ALA A 433 27.82 14.33 4.73
N GLU A 434 26.72 13.58 4.84
CA GLU A 434 26.67 12.37 5.67
C GLU A 434 27.59 11.26 5.14
N THR A 435 27.55 10.99 3.84
CA THR A 435 28.32 9.90 3.20
C THR A 435 29.83 10.13 3.30
N LEU A 436 30.26 11.39 3.18
CA LEU A 436 31.67 11.77 3.21
C LEU A 436 32.16 12.24 4.58
N TYR A 437 31.31 12.18 5.62
CA TYR A 437 31.59 12.70 6.95
C TYR A 437 32.03 14.18 6.95
N LEU A 438 31.31 15.01 6.19
CA LEU A 438 31.51 16.46 6.04
C LEU A 438 30.30 17.23 6.57
N SER A 439 30.46 18.53 6.82
CA SER A 439 29.30 19.42 7.05
C SER A 439 28.64 19.81 5.72
N GLU A 440 27.33 20.10 5.73
CA GLU A 440 26.63 20.62 4.53
C GLU A 440 27.26 21.91 3.99
N ASN A 441 27.76 22.76 4.89
CA ASN A 441 28.47 23.99 4.52
C ASN A 441 29.78 23.70 3.79
N THR A 442 30.50 22.64 4.20
CA THR A 442 31.71 22.18 3.52
C THR A 442 31.38 21.69 2.12
N VAL A 443 30.33 20.85 1.97
CA VAL A 443 29.87 20.37 0.65
C VAL A 443 29.44 21.53 -0.26
N ARG A 444 28.72 22.52 0.28
CA ARG A 444 28.33 23.73 -0.46
C ARG A 444 29.55 24.50 -0.97
N THR A 445 30.58 24.63 -0.13
CA THR A 445 31.83 25.32 -0.47
C THR A 445 32.60 24.57 -1.55
N HIS A 446 32.75 23.25 -1.42
CA HIS A 446 33.36 22.42 -2.47
C HIS A 446 32.58 22.47 -3.77
N SER A 447 31.25 22.39 -3.74
CA SER A 447 30.40 22.51 -4.94
C SER A 447 30.65 23.82 -5.69
N ARG A 448 30.75 24.94 -4.97
CA ARG A 448 31.03 26.26 -5.57
C ARG A 448 32.42 26.33 -6.19
N ARG A 449 33.42 25.72 -5.55
CA ARG A 449 34.79 25.62 -6.10
C ARG A 449 34.84 24.74 -7.35
N ILE A 450 34.12 23.61 -7.34
CA ILE A 450 34.00 22.71 -8.50
C ILE A 450 33.39 23.46 -9.67
N TYR A 451 32.27 24.16 -9.45
CA TYR A 451 31.61 24.99 -10.46
C TYR A 451 32.55 26.07 -11.02
N GLY A 452 33.27 26.78 -10.15
CA GLY A 452 34.24 27.79 -10.60
C GLY A 452 35.44 27.22 -11.36
N LYS A 453 35.94 26.04 -11.00
CA LYS A 453 37.06 25.38 -11.71
C LYS A 453 36.66 24.81 -13.07
N LEU A 454 35.39 24.41 -13.21
CA LEU A 454 34.85 23.82 -14.42
C LEU A 454 34.15 24.84 -15.34
N ASP A 455 34.06 26.09 -14.90
CA ASP A 455 33.33 27.17 -15.58
C ASP A 455 31.85 26.83 -15.87
N VAL A 456 31.22 26.17 -14.91
CA VAL A 456 29.79 25.79 -14.95
C VAL A 456 29.02 26.50 -13.85
N HIS A 457 27.79 26.89 -14.13
CA HIS A 457 27.01 27.79 -13.27
C HIS A 457 25.94 27.05 -12.48
N ASN A 458 25.59 25.83 -12.90
CA ASN A 458 24.59 25.02 -12.25
C ASN A 458 24.87 23.51 -12.39
N LYS A 459 24.10 22.71 -11.65
CA LYS A 459 24.23 21.25 -11.64
C LYS A 459 23.95 20.62 -13.02
N GLN A 460 23.11 21.25 -13.84
CA GLN A 460 22.76 20.74 -15.17
C GLN A 460 23.93 20.91 -16.13
N GLU A 461 24.54 22.09 -16.17
CA GLU A 461 25.76 22.34 -16.97
C GLU A 461 26.92 21.43 -16.58
N LEU A 462 27.07 21.13 -15.28
CA LEU A 462 28.04 20.14 -14.80
C LEU A 462 27.75 18.74 -15.38
N LEU A 463 26.48 18.34 -15.43
CA LEU A 463 26.06 17.04 -15.97
C LEU A 463 26.30 16.97 -17.48
N ASP A 464 25.97 18.03 -18.21
CA ASP A 464 26.13 18.13 -19.66
C ASP A 464 27.62 18.03 -20.03
N LEU A 465 28.49 18.75 -19.28
CA LEU A 465 29.95 18.69 -19.42
C LEU A 465 30.51 17.26 -19.23
N VAL A 466 30.00 16.52 -18.24
CA VAL A 466 30.46 15.15 -17.95
C VAL A 466 29.90 14.13 -18.96
N ARG A 467 28.70 14.40 -19.51
CA ARG A 467 28.07 13.54 -20.52
C ARG A 467 28.62 13.75 -21.93
N GLY A 468 29.26 14.89 -22.18
CA GLY A 468 29.81 15.27 -23.48
C GLY A 468 28.74 15.84 -24.42
N GLU A 469 27.70 16.45 -23.86
CA GLU A 469 26.63 17.16 -24.59
C GLU A 469 26.89 18.67 -24.64
#